data_AF-A0A8J7B8M5-F1
#
_entry.id   AF-A0A8J7B8M5-F1
#
_cell.length_a   1.000
_cell.length_b   1.000
_cell.length_c   1.000
_cell.angle_alpha   90.00
_cell.angle_beta   90.00
_cell.angle_gamma   90.00
#
_symmetry.space_group_name_H-M   'P 1'
#
loop_
_entity.id
_entity.type
_entity.pdbx_description
1 polymer ?
#
loop_
_entity_poly.entity_id
_entity_poly.type
_entity_poly.pdbx_seq_one_letter_code
_entity_poly.pdbx_strand_id
1 'polypeptide(L)'
;MPRKPSLESLRATLQRLNLQQKQEIYAWLAEAIASEAEAALVIPLRLEAAVTERRRYQDKAYQREKRRCNRAGCKCMVGEVADVGHGPYWYAYWKEQGKVKSQYIGKRAPWEEQPRTETTE
;
A
#
# COMPACT_ATOMS: atom_id res chain seq x y z
N MET A 1 -18.38 -20.24 9.80
CA MET A 1 -17.47 -19.62 8.80
C MET A 1 -16.40 -20.64 8.46
N PRO A 2 -16.17 -20.99 7.18
CA PRO A 2 -15.10 -21.90 6.81
C PRO A 2 -13.75 -21.32 7.26
N ARG A 3 -12.90 -22.13 7.89
CA ARG A 3 -11.54 -21.72 8.25
C ARG A 3 -10.75 -21.47 6.98
N LYS A 4 -9.96 -20.38 6.94
CA LYS A 4 -9.01 -20.16 5.86
C LYS A 4 -8.04 -21.36 5.82
N PRO A 5 -7.85 -22.01 4.66
CA PRO A 5 -6.90 -23.10 4.56
C PRO A 5 -5.47 -22.59 4.83
N SER A 6 -4.66 -23.39 5.51
CA SER A 6 -3.23 -23.06 5.68
C SER A 6 -2.49 -23.17 4.34
N LEU A 7 -1.39 -22.43 4.20
CA LEU A 7 -0.53 -22.53 3.00
C LEU A 7 -0.02 -23.96 2.78
N GLU A 8 0.24 -24.68 3.87
CA GLU A 8 0.68 -26.07 3.83
C GLU A 8 -0.41 -27.01 3.28
N SER A 9 -1.66 -26.84 3.74
CA SER A 9 -2.81 -27.60 3.24
C SER A 9 -3.11 -27.30 1.75
N LEU A 10 -2.96 -26.03 1.34
CA LEU A 10 -3.08 -25.62 -0.06
C LEU A 10 -1.97 -26.27 -0.91
N ARG A 11 -0.73 -26.24 -0.44
CA ARG A 11 0.41 -26.86 -1.16
C ARG A 11 0.19 -28.36 -1.35
N ALA A 12 -0.24 -29.07 -0.32
CA ALA A 12 -0.54 -30.50 -0.41
C ALA A 12 -1.65 -30.81 -1.43
N THR A 13 -2.66 -29.94 -1.51
CA THR A 13 -3.73 -30.05 -2.51
C THR A 13 -3.20 -29.82 -3.92
N LEU A 14 -2.45 -28.74 -4.13
CA LEU A 14 -1.88 -28.38 -5.43
C LEU A 14 -0.90 -29.43 -5.96
N GLN A 15 -0.18 -30.13 -5.08
CA GLN A 15 0.76 -31.19 -5.48
C GLN A 15 0.07 -32.35 -6.20
N ARG A 16 -1.18 -32.68 -5.83
CA ARG A 16 -1.96 -33.80 -6.40
C ARG A 16 -2.51 -33.51 -7.80
N LEU A 17 -2.45 -32.27 -8.25
CA LEU A 17 -2.94 -31.85 -9.55
C LEU A 17 -1.96 -32.23 -10.67
N ASN A 18 -2.49 -32.47 -11.86
CA ASN A 18 -1.67 -32.67 -13.06
C ASN A 18 -1.08 -31.33 -13.55
N LEU A 19 -0.21 -31.39 -14.58
CA LEU A 19 0.45 -30.20 -15.12
C LEU A 19 -0.54 -29.17 -15.67
N GLN A 20 -1.55 -29.61 -16.42
CA GLN A 20 -2.55 -28.71 -17.02
C GLN A 20 -3.34 -27.97 -15.95
N GLN A 21 -3.84 -28.68 -14.94
CA GLN A 21 -4.57 -28.09 -13.81
C GLN A 21 -3.71 -27.09 -13.03
N LYS A 22 -2.41 -27.38 -12.87
CA LYS A 22 -1.46 -26.43 -12.25
C LYS A 22 -1.29 -25.17 -13.10
N GLN A 23 -1.23 -25.32 -14.43
CA GLN A 23 -1.12 -24.19 -15.36
C GLN A 23 -2.38 -23.31 -15.34
N GLU A 24 -3.57 -23.91 -15.33
CA GLU A 24 -4.85 -23.20 -15.23
C GLU A 24 -4.95 -22.39 -13.92
N ILE A 25 -4.60 -23.00 -12.79
CA ILE A 25 -4.57 -22.30 -11.49
C ILE A 25 -3.54 -21.17 -11.49
N TYR A 26 -2.36 -21.39 -12.09
CA TYR A 26 -1.34 -20.36 -12.18
C TYR A 26 -1.82 -19.15 -12.99
N ALA A 27 -2.43 -19.39 -14.16
CA ALA A 27 -3.00 -18.32 -14.98
C ALA A 27 -4.07 -17.53 -14.22
N TRP A 28 -5.02 -18.23 -13.58
CA TRP A 28 -6.04 -17.60 -12.75
C TRP A 28 -5.45 -16.77 -11.59
N LEU A 29 -4.44 -17.30 -10.89
CA LEU A 29 -3.76 -16.58 -9.82
C LEU A 29 -3.03 -15.33 -10.34
N ALA A 30 -2.38 -15.42 -11.50
CA ALA A 30 -1.69 -14.29 -12.11
C ALA A 30 -2.67 -13.16 -12.44
N GLU A 31 -3.83 -13.48 -13.02
CA GLU A 31 -4.91 -12.52 -13.29
C GLU A 31 -5.50 -11.93 -12.00
N ALA A 32 -5.77 -12.77 -10.99
CA ALA A 32 -6.26 -12.31 -9.70
C ALA A 32 -5.27 -11.35 -9.02
N ILE A 33 -3.97 -11.69 -9.02
CA ILE A 33 -2.91 -10.82 -8.49
C ILE A 33 -2.85 -9.50 -9.25
N ALA A 34 -2.93 -9.53 -10.59
CA ALA A 34 -2.92 -8.33 -11.41
C ALA A 34 -4.13 -7.43 -11.12
N SER A 35 -5.32 -8.01 -11.02
CA SER A 35 -6.56 -7.31 -10.66
C SER A 35 -6.49 -6.71 -9.25
N GLU A 36 -6.02 -7.47 -8.26
CA GLU A 36 -5.83 -6.96 -6.90
C GLU A 36 -4.77 -5.85 -6.83
N ALA A 37 -3.68 -6.00 -7.58
CA ALA A 37 -2.61 -5.01 -7.72
C ALA A 37 -3.11 -3.68 -8.33
N GLU A 38 -3.95 -3.76 -9.36
CA GLU A 38 -4.56 -2.60 -10.01
C GLU A 38 -5.61 -1.95 -9.09
N ALA A 39 -6.45 -2.75 -8.43
CA ALA A 39 -7.41 -2.25 -7.45
C ALA A 39 -6.74 -1.58 -6.23
N ALA A 40 -5.51 -1.95 -5.90
CA ALA A 40 -4.71 -1.29 -4.86
C ALA A 40 -4.22 0.11 -5.28
N LEU A 41 -4.20 0.44 -6.57
CA LEU A 41 -3.93 1.80 -7.07
C LEU A 41 -5.13 2.74 -6.94
N VAL A 42 -6.34 2.17 -6.90
CA VAL A 42 -7.58 2.91 -6.62
C VAL A 42 -7.70 3.12 -5.11
N ILE A 43 -6.75 3.87 -4.54
CA ILE A 43 -6.89 4.41 -3.19
C ILE A 43 -7.80 5.63 -3.33
N PRO A 44 -8.91 5.73 -2.58
CA PRO A 44 -9.70 6.94 -2.61
C PRO A 44 -8.79 8.12 -2.25
N LEU A 45 -8.75 9.14 -3.11
CA LEU A 45 -8.27 10.46 -2.71
C LEU A 45 -9.04 10.79 -1.43
N ARG A 46 -8.34 10.86 -0.29
CA ARG A 46 -8.92 11.57 0.84
C ARG A 46 -9.06 13.01 0.35
N LEU A 47 -10.29 13.55 0.34
CA LEU A 47 -10.67 14.85 -0.23
C LEU A 47 -9.73 16.01 0.17
N GLU A 48 -9.02 15.87 1.29
CA GLU A 48 -8.18 16.90 1.91
C GLU A 48 -6.66 16.65 1.77
N ALA A 49 -6.23 15.73 0.91
CA ALA A 49 -4.81 15.51 0.60
C ALA A 49 -4.43 16.08 -0.76
N ALA A 50 -3.35 16.85 -0.80
CA ALA A 50 -2.67 17.09 -2.07
C ALA A 50 -1.62 15.99 -2.28
N VAL A 51 -1.90 15.08 -3.22
CA VAL A 51 -1.01 13.97 -3.57
C VAL A 51 -0.01 14.46 -4.60
N THR A 52 1.28 14.42 -4.27
CA THR A 52 2.37 14.82 -5.19
C THR A 52 2.94 13.63 -5.94
N GLU A 53 2.86 12.43 -5.38
CA GLU A 53 3.46 11.22 -5.96
C GLU A 53 2.69 9.97 -5.52
N ARG A 54 2.61 8.97 -6.39
CA ARG A 54 2.10 7.63 -6.07
C ARG A 54 3.07 6.57 -6.56
N ARG A 55 3.31 5.55 -5.74
CA ARG A 55 4.20 4.44 -6.08
C ARG A 55 3.71 3.15 -5.46
N ARG A 56 3.85 2.02 -6.16
CA ARG A 56 3.74 0.70 -5.52
C ARG A 56 5.10 0.22 -5.05
N TYR A 57 5.11 -0.38 -3.87
CA TYR A 57 6.27 -1.07 -3.35
C TYR A 57 5.80 -2.28 -2.55
N GLN A 58 6.29 -3.45 -2.92
CA GLN A 58 5.80 -4.74 -2.41
C GLN A 58 4.28 -4.90 -2.63
N ASP A 59 3.53 -5.27 -1.59
CA ASP A 59 2.09 -5.50 -1.58
C ASP A 59 1.27 -4.25 -1.24
N LYS A 60 1.91 -3.08 -1.15
CA LYS A 60 1.27 -1.82 -0.72
C LYS A 60 1.40 -0.72 -1.77
N ALA A 61 0.41 0.16 -1.78
CA ALA A 61 0.43 1.38 -2.56
C ALA A 61 0.79 2.56 -1.65
N TYR A 62 1.73 3.38 -2.09
CA TYR A 62 2.27 4.51 -1.33
C TYR A 62 1.88 5.82 -2.03
N GLN A 63 1.52 6.81 -1.23
CA GLN A 63 1.28 8.17 -1.71
C GLN A 63 2.10 9.17 -0.90
N ARG A 64 2.66 10.15 -1.60
CA ARG A 64 3.34 11.29 -0.99
C ARG A 64 2.37 12.46 -0.95
N GLU A 65 2.05 12.93 0.25
CA GLU A 65 0.88 13.76 0.48
C GLU A 65 1.21 14.97 1.35
N LYS A 66 0.67 16.14 0.99
CA LYS A 66 0.51 17.27 1.92
C LYS A 66 -0.84 17.19 2.61
N ARG A 67 -0.88 17.55 3.89
CA ARG A 67 -2.07 17.43 4.77
C ARG A 67 -2.29 18.68 5.63
N ARG A 68 -3.54 18.95 6.00
CA ARG A 68 -3.86 19.90 7.07
C ARG A 68 -3.61 19.24 8.43
N CYS A 69 -3.08 19.98 9.41
CA CYS A 69 -2.89 19.46 10.77
C CYS A 69 -4.13 19.59 11.66
N ASN A 70 -5.19 20.24 11.19
CA ASN A 70 -6.43 20.52 11.91
C ASN A 70 -6.27 21.31 13.22
N ARG A 71 -5.11 21.94 13.44
CA ARG A 71 -4.91 22.89 14.54
C ARG A 71 -5.52 24.23 14.15
N ALA A 72 -6.41 24.75 15.00
CA ALA A 72 -6.97 26.09 14.84
C ALA A 72 -5.86 27.15 14.72
N GLY A 73 -6.00 28.07 13.78
CA GLY A 73 -5.02 29.14 13.53
C GLY A 73 -3.74 28.72 12.79
N CYS A 74 -3.57 27.44 12.41
CA CYS A 74 -2.43 27.05 11.60
C CYS A 74 -2.56 27.59 10.16
N LYS A 75 -1.46 28.08 9.58
CA LYS A 75 -1.41 28.57 8.18
C LYS A 75 -1.88 27.52 7.18
N CYS A 76 -1.68 26.23 7.48
CA CYS A 76 -2.15 25.14 6.63
C CYS A 76 -3.67 25.00 6.57
N MET A 77 -4.45 25.79 7.31
CA MET A 77 -5.91 25.75 7.31
C MET A 77 -6.56 26.70 6.29
N VAL A 78 -5.80 27.63 5.71
CA VAL A 78 -6.32 28.66 4.80
C VAL A 78 -5.59 28.57 3.46
N GLY A 79 -6.34 28.45 2.36
CA GLY A 79 -5.81 28.26 1.01
C GLY A 79 -5.68 26.79 0.58
N GLU A 80 -5.16 26.58 -0.63
CA GLU A 80 -5.02 25.27 -1.27
C GLU A 80 -4.03 24.36 -0.54
N VAL A 81 -4.43 23.11 -0.25
CA VAL A 81 -3.59 22.14 0.51
C VAL A 81 -2.28 21.85 -0.23
N ALA A 82 -2.28 21.92 -1.56
CA ALA A 82 -1.10 21.75 -2.38
C ALA A 82 0.00 22.76 -2.05
N ASP A 83 -0.37 23.97 -1.62
CA ASP A 83 0.57 25.05 -1.32
C ASP A 83 0.86 25.15 0.18
N VAL A 84 -0.20 25.15 1.01
CA VAL A 84 -0.08 25.46 2.45
C VAL A 84 -0.04 24.23 3.36
N GLY A 85 -0.33 23.03 2.82
CA GLY A 85 -0.37 21.79 3.60
C GLY A 85 1.00 21.39 4.16
N HIS A 86 1.00 20.77 5.33
CA HIS A 86 2.22 20.19 5.91
C HIS A 86 2.66 18.95 5.14
N GLY A 87 3.97 18.77 5.04
CA GLY A 87 4.60 17.65 4.32
C GLY A 87 5.41 18.14 3.11
N PRO A 88 5.51 17.36 2.04
CA PRO A 88 4.78 16.12 1.80
C PRO A 88 5.38 14.91 2.53
N TYR A 89 4.52 14.03 3.04
CA TYR A 89 4.91 12.79 3.74
C TYR A 89 4.38 11.56 3.03
N TRP A 90 5.06 10.44 3.20
CA TRP A 90 4.65 9.13 2.70
C TRP A 90 3.60 8.49 3.60
N TYR A 91 2.58 7.95 2.95
CA TYR A 91 1.56 7.10 3.52
C TYR A 91 1.47 5.80 2.72
N ALA A 92 1.40 4.66 3.40
CA ALA A 92 1.11 3.36 2.78
C ALA A 92 -0.39 3.07 2.86
N TYR A 93 -0.92 2.37 1.87
CA TYR A 93 -2.30 1.98 1.74
C TYR A 93 -2.42 0.55 1.24
N TRP A 94 -3.36 -0.20 1.81
CA TRP A 94 -3.67 -1.58 1.42
C TRP A 94 -5.12 -1.90 1.76
N LYS A 95 -5.67 -2.96 1.15
CA LYS A 95 -6.98 -3.48 1.53
C LYS A 95 -6.80 -4.60 2.55
N GLU A 96 -7.54 -4.52 3.65
CA GLU A 96 -7.61 -5.57 4.66
C GLU A 96 -9.09 -5.84 4.94
N GLN A 97 -9.55 -7.08 4.71
CA GLN A 97 -10.95 -7.48 4.90
C GLN A 97 -11.95 -6.57 4.16
N GLY A 98 -11.61 -6.16 2.94
CA GLY A 98 -12.46 -5.28 2.12
C GLY A 98 -12.44 -3.80 2.51
N LYS A 99 -11.72 -3.41 3.58
CA LYS A 99 -11.58 -2.00 4.00
C LYS A 99 -10.19 -1.47 3.64
N VAL A 100 -10.12 -0.22 3.16
CA VAL A 100 -8.84 0.47 2.92
C VAL A 100 -8.23 0.85 4.27
N LYS A 101 -7.01 0.37 4.52
CA LYS A 101 -6.16 0.76 5.65
C LYS A 101 -5.10 1.74 5.16
N SER A 102 -4.59 2.56 6.09
CA SER A 102 -3.50 3.48 5.81
C SER A 102 -2.51 3.52 6.97
N GLN A 103 -1.23 3.73 6.67
CA GLN A 103 -0.17 3.92 7.65
C GLN A 103 0.67 5.14 7.29
N TYR A 104 0.94 6.00 8.28
CA TYR A 104 1.90 7.09 8.13
C TYR A 104 3.34 6.54 8.18
N ILE A 105 4.15 6.89 7.17
CA ILE A 105 5.53 6.43 7.05
C ILE A 105 6.52 7.56 7.41
N GLY A 106 6.22 8.79 6.99
CA GLY A 106 7.07 9.96 7.27
C GLY A 106 7.73 10.54 6.02
N LYS A 107 8.86 11.23 6.18
CA LYS A 107 9.49 11.96 5.05
C LYS A 107 10.18 11.05 4.05
N ARG A 108 10.75 9.93 4.52
CA ARG A 108 11.50 8.98 3.71
C ARG A 108 10.63 7.78 3.35
N ALA A 109 10.76 7.33 2.12
CA ALA A 109 10.04 6.16 1.65
C ALA A 109 10.77 4.86 2.04
N PRO A 110 10.07 3.71 2.09
CA PRO A 110 10.71 2.44 2.44
C PRO A 110 11.71 1.90 1.41
N TRP A 111 11.71 2.44 0.20
CA TRP A 111 12.68 2.10 -0.87
C TRP A 111 13.90 3.02 -0.88
N GLU A 112 13.94 4.04 -0.03
CA GLU A 112 15.12 4.86 0.16
C GLU A 112 15.97 4.17 1.24
N GLU A 113 17.07 3.54 0.83
CA GLU A 113 17.98 2.84 1.75
C GLU A 113 18.36 3.76 2.93
N GLN A 114 18.26 3.23 4.15
CA GLN A 114 18.88 3.87 5.30
C GLN A 114 20.39 3.71 5.11
N PRO A 115 21.22 4.77 5.23
CA PRO A 115 22.63 4.53 5.47
C PRO A 115 22.71 3.64 6.72
N ARG A 116 23.36 2.48 6.59
CA ARG A 116 23.76 1.69 7.75
C ARG A 116 24.48 2.66 8.67
N THR A 117 23.89 3.00 9.79
CA THR A 117 24.64 3.67 10.86
C THR A 117 25.66 2.64 11.30
N GLU A 118 26.88 2.76 10.77
CA GLU A 118 28.06 2.15 11.35
C GLU A 118 28.06 2.60 12.81
N THR A 119 27.85 1.62 13.69
CA THR A 119 28.09 1.77 15.12
C THR A 119 29.59 2.03 15.25
N THR A 120 29.97 3.31 15.39
CA THR A 120 31.31 3.65 15.84
C THR A 120 31.44 3.21 17.30
N GLU A 121 32.41 2.31 17.49
CA GLU A 121 33.12 1.83 18.68
C GLU A 121 32.75 2.40 20.06
#